data_AF-A0A7J6W8D7-F1
#
_entry.id   AF-A0A7J6W8D7-F1
#
_cell.length_a   1.000
_cell.length_b   1.000
_cell.length_c   1.000
_cell.angle_alpha   90.00
_cell.angle_beta   90.00
_cell.angle_gamma   90.00
#
_symmetry.space_group_name_H-M   'P 1'
#
loop_
_entity.id
_entity.type
_entity.pdbx_description
1 polymer ?
#
loop_
_entity_poly.entity_id
_entity_poly.type
_entity_poly.pdbx_seq_one_letter_code
_entity_poly.pdbx_strand_id
1 'polypeptide(L)'
;MSSVEWLEYLGKLEMLEDLSIKHCRAIGEGDVVKLGPSLKKLKRLQFEVDANYRYMKVHDQITTDQWKKCVPCDRLEELSLLICLISPDGVLSCVFGRCKALKRLHLDICFGVRDCDIVRLAQRSSNLKSISLGSLQITLFFSPI
;
A
#
# COMPACT_ATOMS: atom_id res chain seq x y z
N MET A 1 13.63 -5.75 -20.77
CA MET A 1 12.22 -5.86 -20.33
C MET A 1 12.23 -5.77 -18.82
N SER A 2 11.44 -4.84 -18.27
CA SER A 2 11.32 -4.70 -16.81
C SER A 2 10.50 -5.89 -16.29
N SER A 3 10.93 -6.52 -15.18
CA SER A 3 10.28 -7.70 -14.58
C SER A 3 8.83 -7.46 -14.12
N VAL A 4 8.35 -6.22 -14.21
CA VAL A 4 7.05 -5.75 -13.73
C VAL A 4 6.23 -5.04 -14.82
N GLU A 5 6.56 -5.21 -16.11
CA GLU A 5 5.77 -4.65 -17.24
C GLU A 5 4.29 -5.08 -17.21
N TRP A 6 4.01 -6.27 -16.69
CA TRP A 6 2.65 -6.76 -16.55
C TRP A 6 1.83 -5.95 -15.53
N LEU A 7 2.45 -5.38 -14.49
CA LEU A 7 1.75 -4.50 -13.54
C LEU A 7 1.31 -3.20 -14.20
N GLU A 8 2.15 -2.66 -15.10
CA GLU A 8 1.80 -1.47 -15.90
C GLU A 8 0.67 -1.78 -16.88
N TYR A 9 0.66 -2.99 -17.46
CA TYR A 9 -0.44 -3.44 -18.32
C TYR A 9 -1.74 -3.57 -17.53
N LEU A 10 -1.73 -4.24 -16.38
CA LEU A 10 -2.90 -4.32 -15.51
C LEU A 10 -3.38 -2.93 -15.09
N GLY A 11 -2.46 -2.02 -14.83
CA GLY A 11 -2.75 -0.63 -14.48
C GLY A 11 -3.55 0.14 -15.54
N LYS A 12 -3.49 -0.28 -16.81
CA LYS A 12 -4.23 0.30 -17.93
C LYS A 12 -5.61 -0.32 -18.16
N LEU A 13 -5.88 -1.50 -17.60
CA LEU A 13 -7.13 -2.20 -17.87
C LEU A 13 -8.36 -1.50 -17.27
N GLU A 14 -8.19 -0.73 -16.18
CA GLU A 14 -9.27 0.02 -15.49
C GLU A 14 -10.54 -0.80 -15.17
N MET A 15 -10.44 -2.13 -15.20
CA MET A 15 -11.52 -3.08 -14.93
C MET A 15 -11.22 -3.98 -13.72
N LEU A 16 -9.97 -3.97 -13.25
CA LEU A 16 -9.52 -4.83 -12.17
C LEU A 16 -10.14 -4.38 -10.84
N GLU A 17 -10.94 -5.25 -10.23
CA GLU A 17 -11.56 -4.99 -8.92
C GLU A 17 -10.88 -5.74 -7.77
N ASP A 18 -10.17 -6.83 -8.06
CA ASP A 18 -9.47 -7.65 -7.07
C ASP A 18 -8.08 -7.98 -7.59
N LEU A 19 -7.07 -7.68 -6.78
CA LEU A 19 -5.69 -8.03 -7.07
C LEU A 19 -5.03 -8.59 -5.81
N SER A 20 -4.47 -9.78 -5.97
CA SER A 20 -3.64 -10.43 -4.96
C SER A 20 -2.27 -10.75 -5.55
N ILE A 21 -1.21 -10.20 -4.97
CA ILE A 21 0.18 -10.47 -5.31
C ILE A 21 0.85 -11.06 -4.08
N LYS A 22 1.30 -12.31 -4.16
CA LYS A 22 1.92 -13.03 -3.04
C LYS A 22 3.20 -13.70 -3.49
N HIS A 23 4.25 -13.60 -2.66
CA HIS A 23 5.53 -14.28 -2.86
C HIS A 23 6.15 -14.04 -4.26
N CYS A 24 5.91 -12.86 -4.83
CA CYS A 24 6.48 -12.47 -6.11
C CYS A 24 7.87 -11.84 -5.89
N ARG A 25 8.93 -12.63 -6.08
CA ARG A 25 10.34 -12.24 -5.82
C ARG A 25 10.85 -11.03 -6.61
N ALA A 26 10.12 -10.51 -7.59
CA ALA A 26 10.57 -9.38 -8.41
C ALA A 26 9.76 -8.10 -8.17
N ILE A 27 8.95 -8.06 -7.10
CA ILE A 27 7.97 -7.01 -6.85
C ILE A 27 8.12 -6.52 -5.41
N GLY A 28 8.41 -5.23 -5.25
CA GLY A 28 8.42 -4.54 -3.97
C GLY A 28 7.25 -3.57 -3.82
N GLU A 29 7.20 -2.88 -2.68
CA GLU A 29 6.22 -1.79 -2.42
C GLU A 29 6.19 -0.79 -3.58
N GLY A 30 7.37 -0.35 -4.04
CA GLY A 30 7.49 0.67 -5.08
C GLY A 30 6.88 0.26 -6.43
N ASP A 31 6.76 -1.04 -6.71
CA ASP A 31 6.19 -1.52 -7.96
C ASP A 31 4.65 -1.48 -7.96
N VAL A 32 4.01 -1.47 -6.79
CA VAL A 32 2.55 -1.36 -6.66
C VAL A 32 2.04 -0.04 -7.28
N VAL A 33 2.89 0.99 -7.35
CA VAL A 33 2.58 2.26 -8.04
C VAL A 33 2.25 2.08 -9.51
N LYS A 34 2.79 1.05 -10.15
CA LYS A 34 2.60 0.76 -11.57
C LYS A 34 1.15 0.39 -11.90
N LEU A 35 0.34 0.04 -10.90
CA LEU A 35 -1.11 -0.13 -11.04
C LEU A 35 -1.82 1.17 -11.43
N GLY A 36 -1.25 2.33 -11.09
CA GLY A 36 -1.71 3.63 -11.56
C GLY A 36 -3.24 3.79 -11.51
N PRO A 37 -3.90 4.23 -12.60
CA PRO A 37 -5.34 4.49 -12.64
C PRO A 37 -6.24 3.33 -12.20
N SER A 38 -5.80 2.07 -12.34
CA SER A 38 -6.62 0.91 -11.97
C SER A 38 -6.93 0.83 -10.47
N LEU A 39 -6.15 1.50 -9.62
CA LEU A 39 -6.47 1.66 -8.19
C LEU A 39 -7.83 2.37 -7.95
N LYS A 40 -8.35 3.12 -8.93
CA LYS A 40 -9.68 3.77 -8.84
C LYS A 40 -10.83 2.76 -8.83
N LYS A 41 -10.62 1.56 -9.39
CA LYS A 41 -11.65 0.53 -9.59
C LYS A 41 -11.45 -0.64 -8.65
N LEU A 42 -10.22 -0.81 -8.16
CA LEU A 42 -9.86 -1.84 -7.21
C LEU A 42 -10.68 -1.72 -5.92
N LYS A 43 -11.31 -2.82 -5.55
CA LYS A 43 -12.06 -3.01 -4.30
C LYS A 43 -11.24 -3.80 -3.28
N ARG A 44 -10.40 -4.72 -3.74
CA ARG A 44 -9.51 -5.53 -2.88
C ARG A 44 -8.09 -5.49 -3.38
N LEU A 45 -7.17 -5.18 -2.47
CA LEU A 45 -5.74 -5.30 -2.69
C LEU A 45 -5.12 -6.17 -1.60
N GLN A 46 -4.48 -7.27 -2.01
CA GLN A 46 -3.60 -8.05 -1.16
C GLN A 46 -2.18 -8.03 -1.72
N PHE A 47 -1.22 -7.63 -0.89
CA PHE A 47 0.19 -7.58 -1.26
C PHE A 47 1.03 -8.23 -0.17
N GLU A 48 1.76 -9.29 -0.52
CA GLU A 48 2.62 -10.05 0.37
C GLU A 48 3.99 -10.22 -0.27
N VAL A 49 5.00 -9.58 0.35
CA VAL A 49 6.38 -9.66 -0.12
C VAL A 49 6.96 -11.03 0.25
N ASP A 50 7.77 -11.60 -0.64
CA ASP A 50 8.50 -12.84 -0.36
C ASP A 50 9.54 -12.60 0.76
N ALA A 51 9.38 -13.27 1.90
CA ALA A 51 10.31 -13.19 3.03
C ALA A 51 11.75 -13.63 2.70
N ASN A 52 11.94 -14.46 1.65
CA ASN A 52 13.25 -14.87 1.17
C ASN A 52 13.92 -13.82 0.28
N TYR A 53 13.24 -12.72 -0.04
CA TYR A 53 13.83 -11.57 -0.73
C TYR A 53 14.70 -10.77 0.25
N ARG A 54 15.82 -11.38 0.65
CA ARG A 54 16.83 -10.93 1.63
C ARG A 54 17.55 -9.62 1.30
N TYR A 55 17.16 -8.96 0.23
CA TYR A 55 17.63 -7.63 -0.11
C TYR A 55 16.41 -6.87 -0.56
N MET A 56 15.71 -6.25 0.38
CA MET A 56 14.93 -5.08 0.00
C MET A 56 15.95 -4.15 -0.63
N LYS A 57 15.91 -4.06 -1.96
CA LYS A 57 16.56 -2.98 -2.68
C LYS A 57 16.07 -1.71 -2.01
N VAL A 58 16.89 -1.18 -1.10
CA VAL A 58 16.99 0.24 -0.81
C VAL A 58 17.52 0.85 -2.10
N HIS A 59 16.79 0.69 -3.21
CA HIS A 59 17.07 1.44 -4.40
C HIS A 59 16.59 2.82 -4.05
N ASP A 60 17.59 3.61 -3.67
CA ASP A 60 17.84 4.95 -4.12
C ASP A 60 16.62 5.83 -4.02
N GLN A 61 16.66 6.78 -3.08
CA GLN A 61 16.41 8.19 -3.39
C GLN A 61 15.63 8.44 -4.70
N ILE A 62 14.41 7.90 -4.81
CA ILE A 62 13.53 8.24 -5.92
C ILE A 62 13.00 9.59 -5.47
N THR A 63 13.72 10.61 -5.93
CA THR A 63 13.37 12.01 -6.01
C THR A 63 11.95 12.28 -5.52
N THR A 64 11.88 12.87 -4.34
CA THR A 64 10.74 13.41 -3.57
C THR A 64 9.70 14.21 -4.37
N ASP A 65 9.90 14.41 -5.68
CA ASP A 65 9.03 15.19 -6.55
C ASP A 65 8.06 14.35 -7.40
N GLN A 66 8.33 13.07 -7.66
CA GLN A 66 7.41 12.22 -8.44
C GLN A 66 6.27 11.63 -7.60
N TRP A 67 6.44 11.54 -6.28
CA TRP A 67 5.48 10.90 -5.37
C TRP A 67 4.39 11.83 -4.83
N LYS A 68 4.34 13.07 -5.33
CA LYS A 68 3.24 14.04 -5.04
C LYS A 68 1.89 13.62 -5.62
N LYS A 69 1.86 12.66 -6.55
CA LYS A 69 0.62 12.20 -7.21
C LYS A 69 0.11 10.90 -6.62
N CYS A 70 -0.32 10.99 -5.37
CA CYS A 70 -1.05 9.93 -4.74
C CYS A 70 -2.29 9.53 -5.54
N VAL A 71 -2.39 8.23 -5.83
CA VAL A 71 -3.43 7.67 -6.69
C VAL A 71 -4.77 7.60 -5.94
N PRO A 72 -5.90 7.98 -6.56
CA PRO A 72 -7.21 7.84 -5.93
C PRO A 72 -7.57 6.35 -5.72
N CYS A 73 -7.97 6.00 -4.49
CA CYS A 73 -8.37 4.64 -4.08
C CYS A 73 -9.79 4.64 -3.46
N ASP A 74 -10.68 5.52 -3.93
CA ASP A 74 -11.98 5.77 -3.29
C ASP A 74 -12.92 4.55 -3.23
N ARG A 75 -12.65 3.51 -4.03
CA ARG A 75 -13.43 2.27 -4.07
C ARG A 75 -12.81 1.11 -3.30
N LEU A 76 -11.60 1.29 -2.76
CA LEU A 76 -10.91 0.23 -2.05
C LEU A 76 -11.66 -0.08 -0.76
N GLU A 77 -12.18 -1.30 -0.66
CA GLU A 77 -12.93 -1.80 0.49
C GLU A 77 -12.05 -2.66 1.40
N GLU A 78 -11.03 -3.31 0.84
CA GLU A 78 -10.13 -4.18 1.59
C GLU A 78 -8.68 -3.96 1.20
N LEU A 79 -7.85 -3.77 2.22
CA LEU A 79 -6.41 -3.67 2.09
C LEU A 79 -5.75 -4.69 3.01
N SER A 80 -4.90 -5.53 2.43
CA SER A 80 -4.12 -6.53 3.14
C SER A 80 -2.65 -6.41 2.74
N LEU A 81 -1.80 -6.00 3.67
CA LEU A 81 -0.35 -5.85 3.47
C LEU A 81 0.38 -6.79 4.42
N LEU A 82 1.19 -7.67 3.87
CA LEU A 82 1.96 -8.66 4.63
C LEU A 82 3.45 -8.53 4.28
N ILE A 83 4.31 -8.52 5.30
CA ILE A 83 5.77 -8.48 5.13
C ILE A 83 6.21 -7.25 4.32
N CYS A 84 5.54 -6.11 4.51
CA CYS A 84 5.77 -4.89 3.73
C CYS A 84 6.63 -3.89 4.50
N LEU A 85 7.57 -3.23 3.82
CA LEU A 85 8.28 -2.06 4.36
C LEU A 85 7.58 -0.84 3.77
N ILE A 86 6.98 -0.02 4.62
CA ILE A 86 6.18 1.14 4.26
C ILE A 86 7.01 2.38 4.54
N SER A 87 7.37 3.10 3.48
CA SER A 87 8.10 4.35 3.63
C SER A 87 7.14 5.51 3.96
N PRO A 88 7.52 6.48 4.82
CA PRO A 88 6.68 7.61 5.22
C PRO A 88 6.13 8.44 4.05
N ASP A 89 6.91 8.57 2.99
CA ASP A 89 6.59 9.28 1.75
C ASP A 89 6.29 8.32 0.58
N GLY A 90 6.14 7.03 0.90
CA GLY A 90 5.88 5.97 -0.05
C GLY A 90 4.45 5.94 -0.58
N VAL A 91 4.24 5.09 -1.56
CA VAL A 91 2.94 4.92 -2.23
C VAL A 91 1.90 4.33 -1.28
N LEU A 92 2.29 3.38 -0.40
CA LEU A 92 1.37 2.81 0.58
C LEU A 92 1.01 3.81 1.68
N SER A 93 1.91 4.73 2.03
CA SER A 93 1.62 5.83 2.98
C SER A 93 0.39 6.64 2.54
N CYS A 94 0.27 6.90 1.23
CA CYS A 94 -0.87 7.67 0.75
C CYS A 94 -2.20 6.91 0.72
N VAL A 95 -2.17 5.57 0.65
CA VAL A 95 -3.38 4.74 0.76
C VAL A 95 -4.08 5.01 2.10
N PHE A 96 -3.31 5.18 3.18
CA PHE A 96 -3.85 5.49 4.51
C PHE A 96 -4.58 6.83 4.59
N GLY A 97 -4.28 7.78 3.69
CA GLY A 97 -4.89 9.12 3.73
C GLY A 97 -6.15 9.31 2.88
N ARG A 98 -6.50 8.36 1.99
CA ARG A 98 -7.48 8.64 0.90
C ARG A 98 -8.59 7.62 0.68
N CYS A 99 -8.50 6.38 1.18
CA CYS A 99 -9.49 5.36 0.83
C CYS A 99 -10.77 5.42 1.70
N LYS A 100 -11.78 6.19 1.27
CA LYS A 100 -13.03 6.41 2.05
C LYS A 100 -13.95 5.19 2.16
N ALA A 101 -13.88 4.28 1.19
CA ALA A 101 -14.72 3.08 1.16
C ALA A 101 -14.14 1.91 1.96
N LEU A 102 -12.98 2.08 2.61
CA LEU A 102 -12.29 0.99 3.27
C LEU A 102 -13.13 0.42 4.42
N LYS A 103 -13.37 -0.89 4.37
CA LYS A 103 -14.13 -1.68 5.35
C LYS A 103 -13.23 -2.60 6.17
N ARG A 104 -12.16 -3.11 5.56
CA ARG A 104 -11.25 -4.07 6.21
C ARG A 104 -9.80 -3.68 5.96
N LEU A 105 -9.04 -3.60 7.04
CA LEU A 105 -7.59 -3.40 7.03
C LEU A 105 -6.91 -4.57 7.72
N HIS A 106 -5.94 -5.18 7.05
CA HIS A 106 -5.05 -6.17 7.62
C HIS A 106 -3.60 -5.78 7.35
N LEU A 107 -2.81 -5.64 8.39
CA LEU A 107 -1.38 -5.36 8.32
C LEU A 107 -0.66 -6.39 9.18
N ASP A 108 0.25 -7.18 8.60
CA ASP A 108 1.07 -8.15 9.33
C ASP A 108 2.54 -8.06 8.93
N ILE A 109 3.43 -8.08 9.92
CA ILE A 109 4.91 -7.96 9.72
C ILE A 109 5.24 -6.74 8.83
N CYS A 110 4.54 -5.63 9.03
CA CYS A 110 4.79 -4.39 8.29
C CYS A 110 5.69 -3.45 9.11
N PHE A 111 6.70 -2.87 8.46
CA PHE A 111 7.67 -1.96 9.05
C PHE A 111 7.44 -0.54 8.54
N GLY A 112 7.65 0.48 9.39
CA GLY A 112 7.53 1.90 9.00
C GLY A 112 6.11 2.47 8.98
N VAL A 113 5.10 1.68 9.38
CA VAL A 113 3.75 2.16 9.67
C VAL A 113 3.80 3.10 10.87
N ARG A 114 3.36 4.35 10.71
CA ARG A 114 3.27 5.31 11.82
C ARG A 114 1.87 5.32 12.42
N ASP A 115 1.80 5.68 13.70
CA ASP A 115 0.55 5.96 14.41
C ASP A 115 -0.36 6.95 13.66
N CYS A 116 0.21 8.05 13.16
CA CYS A 116 -0.52 9.06 12.42
C CYS A 116 -1.11 8.53 11.10
N ASP A 117 -0.52 7.49 10.50
CA ASP A 117 -1.07 6.87 9.28
C ASP A 117 -2.33 6.07 9.61
N ILE A 118 -2.31 5.30 10.71
CA ILE A 118 -3.48 4.57 11.21
C ILE A 118 -4.60 5.53 11.63
N VAL A 119 -4.26 6.60 12.36
CA VAL A 119 -5.22 7.63 12.78
C VAL A 119 -5.86 8.31 11.56
N ARG A 120 -5.06 8.71 10.56
CA ARG A 120 -5.58 9.32 9.33
C ARG A 120 -6.51 8.37 8.57
N LEU A 121 -6.16 7.09 8.49
CA LEU A 121 -7.01 6.08 7.86
C LEU A 121 -8.34 5.95 8.58
N ALA A 122 -8.32 5.85 9.91
CA ALA A 122 -9.54 5.73 10.72
C ALA A 122 -10.43 6.97 10.59
N GLN A 123 -9.84 8.18 10.56
CA GLN A 123 -10.58 9.43 10.37
C GLN A 123 -11.20 9.56 8.98
N ARG A 124 -10.56 9.02 7.94
CA ARG A 124 -11.03 9.14 6.55
C ARG A 124 -11.97 8.02 6.12
N SER A 125 -11.84 6.84 6.71
CA SER A 125 -12.57 5.63 6.34
C SER A 125 -13.72 5.39 7.30
N SER A 126 -14.80 6.18 7.18
CA SER A 126 -15.98 6.05 8.05
C SER A 126 -16.68 4.69 7.94
N ASN A 127 -16.36 3.90 6.91
CA ASN A 127 -16.90 2.56 6.69
C ASN A 127 -16.03 1.43 7.29
N LEU A 128 -14.96 1.75 8.01
CA LEU A 128 -14.05 0.75 8.56
C LEU A 128 -14.77 -0.10 9.61
N LYS A 129 -14.85 -1.42 9.37
CA LYS A 129 -15.54 -2.40 10.23
C LYS A 129 -14.60 -3.41 10.87
N SER A 130 -13.44 -3.63 10.28
CA SER A 130 -12.46 -4.61 10.75
C SER A 130 -11.06 -4.06 10.60
N ILE A 131 -10.27 -4.19 11.66
CA ILE A 131 -8.84 -3.91 11.66
C ILE A 131 -8.11 -5.08 12.31
N SER A 132 -7.06 -5.56 11.66
CA SER A 132 -6.18 -6.61 12.15
C SER A 132 -4.75 -6.15 11.99
N LEU A 133 -4.03 -6.07 13.10
CA LEU A 133 -2.64 -5.61 13.19
C LEU A 133 -1.83 -6.73 13.85
N GLY A 134 -0.87 -7.29 13.12
CA GLY A 134 0.00 -8.37 13.58
C GLY A 134 1.46 -7.99 13.42
N SER A 135 2.29 -8.31 14.41
CA SER A 135 3.75 -8.24 14.30
C SER A 135 4.30 -6.91 13.74
N LEU A 136 3.61 -5.79 14.03
CA LEU A 136 3.98 -4.46 13.52
C LEU A 136 5.04 -3.81 14.41
N GLN A 137 6.06 -3.21 13.79
CA GLN A 137 6.88 -2.21 14.47
C GLN A 137 6.32 -0.83 14.18
N ILE A 138 5.33 -0.42 14.99
CA ILE A 138 4.77 0.93 14.92
C ILE A 138 5.76 1.89 15.58
N THR A 139 6.29 2.85 14.83
CA THR A 139 7.08 3.94 15.39
C THR A 139 6.13 5.01 15.93
N LEU A 140 6.16 5.28 17.23
CA LEU A 140 5.37 6.33 17.88
C LEU A 140 5.93 7.71 17.47
N PHE A 141 5.21 8.45 16.64
CA PHE A 141 5.46 9.87 16.43
C PHE A 141 4.23 10.62 16.96
N PHE A 142 4.27 10.97 18.25
CA PHE A 142 3.31 11.91 18.83
C PHE A 142 3.29 13.18 17.99
N SER A 143 2.25 13.35 17.18
CA SER A 143 1.93 14.63 16.57
C SER A 143 1.30 15.48 17.69
N PRO A 144 1.83 16.68 18.01
CA PRO A 144 1.15 17.56 18.95
C PRO A 144 -0.21 17.91 18.35
N ILE A 145 -1.27 17.57 19.08
CA ILE A 145 -2.66 17.94 18.78
C ILE A 145 -2.80 19.45 18.99
#